data_AF-A0A1M3IAA4-F1
#
_entry.id   AF-A0A1M3IAA4-F1
#
_cell.length_a   1.000
_cell.length_b   1.000
_cell.length_c   1.000
_cell.angle_alpha   90.00
_cell.angle_beta   90.00
_cell.angle_gamma   90.00
#
_symmetry.space_group_name_H-M   'P 1'
#
loop_
_entity.id
_entity.type
_entity.pdbx_description
1 polymer ?
#
loop_
_entity_poly.entity_id
_entity_poly.type
_entity_poly.pdbx_seq_one_letter_code
_entity_poly.pdbx_strand_id
1 'polypeptide(L)'
;MNKPFTYEQAEEICEDFEDLVDTELAIDGVQHYIDHVIIVPFSTADQALFMQSYREAGNMLPALDNYTGDQYDVIIIASKMQDINDITTIDIRKYIEDNGVSYNFPR
;
A
#
# COMPACT_ATOMS: atom_id res chain seq x y z
N MET A 1 8.77 -1.29 -15.67
CA MET A 1 8.32 -2.34 -14.73
C MET A 1 9.03 -2.07 -13.42
N ASN A 2 8.27 -1.85 -12.34
CA ASN A 2 8.84 -1.66 -11.01
C ASN A 2 9.63 -2.91 -10.60
N LYS A 3 10.71 -2.75 -9.83
CA LYS A 3 11.48 -3.87 -9.28
C LYS A 3 10.80 -4.28 -7.97
N PRO A 4 10.60 -5.59 -7.71
CA PRO A 4 10.08 -6.04 -6.42
C PRO A 4 11.04 -5.69 -5.28
N PHE A 5 10.47 -5.48 -4.09
CA PHE A 5 11.20 -5.39 -2.85
C PHE A 5 11.34 -6.76 -2.18
N THR A 6 12.38 -6.93 -1.36
CA THR A 6 12.37 -7.96 -0.32
C THR A 6 11.40 -7.55 0.79
N TYR A 7 11.07 -8.48 1.70
CA TYR A 7 10.22 -8.16 2.85
C TYR A 7 10.84 -7.06 3.73
N GLU A 8 12.13 -7.18 4.07
CA GLU A 8 12.87 -6.19 4.88
C GLU A 8 12.87 -4.80 4.22
N GLN A 9 13.06 -4.73 2.91
CA GLN A 9 12.97 -3.46 2.17
C GLN A 9 11.56 -2.87 2.19
N ALA A 10 10.53 -3.70 2.08
CA ALA A 10 9.14 -3.25 2.14
C ALA A 10 8.77 -2.77 3.55
N GLU A 11 9.30 -3.43 4.58
CA GLU A 11 9.14 -3.04 5.98
C GLU A 11 9.78 -1.67 6.27
N GLU A 12 11.02 -1.45 5.83
CA GLU A 12 11.68 -0.13 5.94
C GLU A 12 10.84 0.98 5.28
N ILE A 13 10.27 0.71 4.10
CA ILE A 13 9.41 1.68 3.41
C ILE A 13 8.12 1.92 4.21
N CYS A 14 7.50 0.89 4.76
CA CYS A 14 6.30 1.06 5.60
C CYS A 14 6.60 1.92 6.83
N GLU A 15 7.73 1.71 7.51
CA GLU A 15 8.16 2.53 8.66
C GLU A 15 8.42 3.98 8.25
N ASP A 16 9.12 4.22 7.14
CA ASP A 16 9.44 5.57 6.66
C ASP A 16 8.20 6.40 6.26
N PHE A 17 7.08 5.73 5.97
CA PHE A 17 5.82 6.35 5.56
C PHE A 17 4.67 6.16 6.57
N GLU A 18 4.94 5.70 7.80
CA GLU A 18 3.93 5.52 8.86
C GLU A 18 3.18 6.82 9.16
N ASP A 19 3.88 7.95 9.13
CA ASP A 19 3.32 9.29 9.37
C ASP A 19 2.27 9.74 8.32
N LEU A 20 2.12 9.02 7.20
CA LEU A 20 1.05 9.30 6.23
C LEU A 20 -0.32 8.85 6.73
N VAL A 21 -0.40 7.92 7.66
CA VAL A 21 -1.67 7.43 8.22
C VAL A 21 -2.43 8.58 8.89
N ASP A 22 -3.76 8.60 8.74
CA ASP A 22 -4.66 9.66 9.19
C ASP A 22 -4.46 11.03 8.50
N THR A 23 -3.65 11.10 7.43
CA THR A 23 -3.51 12.31 6.60
C THR A 23 -4.47 12.31 5.40
N GLU A 24 -4.64 13.47 4.78
CA GLU A 24 -5.53 13.67 3.63
C GLU A 24 -4.80 13.51 2.30
N LEU A 25 -5.45 12.86 1.34
CA LEU A 25 -4.96 12.72 -0.03
C LEU A 25 -6.07 13.01 -1.04
N ALA A 26 -5.78 13.88 -2.01
CA ALA A 26 -6.66 14.14 -3.14
C ALA A 26 -6.29 13.24 -4.33
N ILE A 27 -7.23 12.41 -4.76
CA ILE A 27 -7.07 11.50 -5.90
C ILE A 27 -8.17 11.86 -6.91
N ASP A 28 -7.78 12.28 -8.11
CA ASP A 28 -8.72 12.72 -9.17
C ASP A 28 -9.77 13.74 -8.70
N GLY A 29 -9.38 14.63 -7.78
CA GLY A 29 -10.26 15.66 -7.19
C GLY A 29 -11.19 15.15 -6.07
N VAL A 30 -11.09 13.89 -5.67
CA VAL A 30 -11.82 13.29 -4.55
C VAL A 30 -10.91 13.19 -3.33
N GLN A 31 -11.41 13.63 -2.17
CA GLN A 31 -10.67 13.60 -0.91
C GLN A 31 -10.78 12.24 -0.22
N HIS A 32 -9.65 11.74 0.25
CA HIS A 32 -9.51 10.48 0.97
C HIS A 32 -8.74 10.70 2.27
N TYR A 33 -8.98 9.83 3.25
CA TYR A 33 -8.06 9.62 4.37
C TYR A 33 -7.16 8.45 4.03
N ILE A 34 -5.87 8.57 4.34
CA ILE A 34 -4.96 7.43 4.28
C ILE A 34 -5.21 6.56 5.51
N ASP A 35 -5.71 5.36 5.29
CA ASP A 35 -6.01 4.42 6.37
C ASP A 35 -4.76 3.63 6.76
N HIS A 36 -4.00 3.15 5.75
CA HIS A 36 -2.85 2.30 5.99
C HIS A 36 -1.77 2.43 4.89
N VAL A 37 -0.52 2.18 5.27
CA VAL A 37 0.60 1.88 4.36
C VAL A 37 1.01 0.44 4.62
N ILE A 38 0.84 -0.44 3.65
CA ILE A 38 0.98 -1.90 3.86
C ILE A 38 1.86 -2.58 2.82
N ILE A 39 2.49 -3.68 3.28
CA ILE A 39 3.23 -4.62 2.44
C ILE A 39 2.26 -5.56 1.75
N VAL A 40 2.44 -5.77 0.44
CA VAL A 40 1.67 -6.69 -0.38
C VAL A 40 2.60 -7.55 -1.25
N PRO A 41 2.14 -8.69 -1.78
CA PRO A 41 2.86 -9.40 -2.84
C PRO A 41 3.14 -8.49 -4.05
N PHE A 42 4.22 -8.73 -4.80
CA PHE A 42 4.56 -7.88 -5.94
C PHE A 42 3.68 -8.12 -7.17
N SER A 43 3.27 -9.36 -7.44
CA SER A 43 2.53 -9.70 -8.66
C SER A 43 1.07 -9.26 -8.58
N THR A 44 0.50 -8.77 -9.68
CA THR A 44 -0.91 -8.34 -9.71
C THR A 44 -1.88 -9.47 -9.34
N ALA A 45 -1.56 -10.72 -9.68
CA ALA A 45 -2.38 -11.88 -9.34
C ALA A 45 -2.38 -12.14 -7.83
N ASP A 46 -1.20 -12.09 -7.20
CA ASP A 46 -1.07 -12.30 -5.75
C ASP A 46 -1.61 -11.11 -4.95
N GLN A 47 -1.46 -9.87 -5.45
CA GLN A 47 -2.11 -8.69 -4.85
C GLN A 47 -3.63 -8.81 -4.85
N ALA A 48 -4.23 -9.32 -5.93
CA ALA A 48 -5.69 -9.50 -5.98
C ALA A 48 -6.18 -10.49 -4.91
N LEU A 49 -5.46 -11.60 -4.72
CA LEU A 49 -5.75 -12.58 -3.66
C LEU A 49 -5.54 -11.98 -2.27
N PHE A 50 -4.42 -11.26 -2.08
CA PHE A 50 -4.13 -10.56 -0.84
C PHE A 50 -5.25 -9.56 -0.48
N MET A 51 -5.69 -8.73 -1.43
CA MET A 51 -6.72 -7.71 -1.19
C MET A 51 -8.09 -8.32 -0.90
N GLN A 52 -8.39 -9.50 -1.44
CA GLN A 52 -9.60 -10.24 -1.05
C GLN A 52 -9.53 -10.65 0.42
N SER A 53 -8.43 -11.30 0.83
CA SER A 53 -8.23 -11.71 2.23
C SER A 53 -8.18 -10.52 3.18
N TYR A 54 -7.53 -9.42 2.78
CA TYR A 54 -7.45 -8.19 3.57
C TYR A 54 -8.84 -7.57 3.80
N ARG A 55 -9.70 -7.49 2.78
CA ARG A 55 -11.07 -6.95 2.91
C ARG A 55 -11.94 -7.80 3.84
N GLU A 56 -11.72 -9.11 3.86
CA GLU A 56 -12.46 -10.03 4.75
C GLU A 56 -11.95 -9.98 6.20
N ALA A 57 -10.63 -9.85 6.40
CA ALA A 57 -10.00 -9.93 7.71
C ALA A 57 -9.75 -8.56 8.39
N GLY A 58 -9.70 -7.48 7.63
CA GLY A 58 -9.31 -6.15 8.09
C GLY A 58 -7.87 -6.05 8.60
N ASN A 59 -6.99 -7.00 8.25
CA ASN A 59 -5.62 -7.07 8.75
C ASN A 59 -4.69 -7.65 7.67
N MET A 60 -3.49 -7.08 7.54
CA MET A 60 -2.47 -7.53 6.57
C MET A 60 -1.82 -8.87 6.92
N LEU A 61 -1.64 -9.18 8.22
CA LEU A 61 -0.87 -10.37 8.64
C LEU A 61 -1.52 -11.68 8.16
N PRO A 62 -2.83 -11.92 8.37
CA PRO A 62 -3.47 -13.14 7.88
C PRO A 62 -3.50 -13.23 6.35
N ALA A 63 -3.45 -12.09 5.65
CA ALA A 63 -3.44 -12.03 4.20
C ALA A 63 -2.04 -12.35 3.62
N LEU A 64 -0.97 -11.95 4.31
CA LEU A 64 0.41 -12.32 3.98
C LEU A 64 0.73 -13.78 4.31
N ASP A 65 0.12 -14.38 5.34
CA ASP A 65 0.34 -15.78 5.71
C ASP A 65 0.06 -16.78 4.57
N ASN A 66 -0.81 -16.41 3.62
CA ASN A 66 -1.12 -17.23 2.45
C ASN A 66 -0.11 -17.07 1.30
N TYR A 67 0.77 -16.08 1.37
CA TYR A 67 1.75 -15.80 0.33
C TYR A 67 3.06 -16.57 0.58
N THR A 68 3.50 -17.33 -0.41
CA THR A 68 4.70 -18.20 -0.31
C THR A 68 5.89 -17.71 -1.13
N GLY A 69 5.77 -16.55 -1.78
CA GLY A 69 6.86 -15.95 -2.55
C GLY A 69 7.77 -15.05 -1.70
N ASP A 70 8.73 -14.42 -2.36
CA ASP A 70 9.76 -13.56 -1.76
C ASP A 70 9.80 -12.14 -2.37
N GLN A 71 8.79 -11.80 -3.18
CA GLN A 71 8.70 -10.53 -3.90
C GLN A 71 7.53 -9.71 -3.41
N TYR A 72 7.83 -8.51 -2.93
CA TYR A 72 6.86 -7.65 -2.28
C TYR A 72 6.78 -6.29 -2.97
N ASP A 73 5.70 -5.58 -2.65
CA ASP A 73 5.50 -4.18 -2.93
C ASP A 73 4.86 -3.48 -1.73
N VAL A 74 4.82 -2.15 -1.78
CA VAL A 74 4.14 -1.34 -0.76
C VAL A 74 3.05 -0.50 -1.39
N ILE A 75 1.86 -0.54 -0.81
CA ILE A 75 0.71 0.24 -1.25
C ILE A 75 0.13 1.06 -0.11
N ILE A 76 -0.47 2.18 -0.48
CA ILE A 76 -1.31 3.00 0.38
C ILE A 76 -2.76 2.55 0.19
N ILE A 77 -3.45 2.29 1.29
CA ILE A 77 -4.89 2.10 1.36
C ILE A 77 -5.50 3.42 1.83
N ALA A 78 -6.42 3.96 1.06
CA ALA A 78 -7.11 5.20 1.38
C ALA A 78 -8.62 5.08 1.16
N SER A 79 -9.41 5.60 2.09
CA SER A 79 -10.87 5.57 2.06
C SER A 79 -11.43 6.95 1.75
N LYS A 80 -12.54 7.02 0.99
CA LYS A 80 -13.17 8.30 0.70
C LYS A 80 -13.70 8.93 1.98
N MET A 81 -13.47 10.23 2.18
CA MET A 81 -13.99 10.95 3.34
C MET A 81 -15.53 10.91 3.44
N GLN A 82 -16.22 10.77 2.30
CA GLN A 82 -17.68 10.71 2.22
C GLN A 82 -18.24 9.29 2.34
N ASP A 83 -17.42 8.26 2.12
CA ASP A 83 -17.78 6.85 2.25
C ASP A 83 -16.53 6.03 2.59
N ILE A 84 -16.36 5.74 3.87
CA ILE A 84 -15.20 5.00 4.38
C ILE A 84 -15.11 3.56 3.85
N ASN A 85 -16.18 3.02 3.26
CA ASN A 85 -16.17 1.68 2.67
C ASN A 85 -15.63 1.68 1.23
N ASP A 86 -15.52 2.87 0.61
CA ASP A 86 -14.97 3.03 -0.72
C ASP A 86 -13.45 3.24 -0.62
N ILE A 87 -12.74 2.12 -0.70
CA ILE A 87 -11.29 2.03 -0.58
C ILE A 87 -10.64 2.10 -1.96
N THR A 88 -9.62 2.95 -2.10
CA THR A 88 -8.69 2.92 -3.23
C THR A 88 -7.27 2.57 -2.77
N THR A 89 -6.54 1.86 -3.63
CA THR A 89 -5.16 1.45 -3.39
C THR A 89 -4.22 2.19 -4.34
N ILE A 90 -3.07 2.65 -3.83
CA ILE A 90 -2.08 3.41 -4.60
C ILE A 90 -0.70 2.79 -4.38
N ASP A 91 0.04 2.53 -5.46
CA ASP A 91 1.46 2.13 -5.36
C ASP A 91 2.27 3.26 -4.72
N ILE A 92 3.10 2.94 -3.72
CA ILE A 92 3.89 3.96 -3.00
C ILE A 92 4.81 4.75 -3.93
N ARG A 93 5.36 4.11 -4.98
CA ARG A 93 6.21 4.78 -5.98
C ARG A 93 5.41 5.78 -6.79
N LYS A 94 4.17 5.43 -7.14
CA LYS A 94 3.24 6.34 -7.82
C LYS A 94 2.86 7.51 -6.92
N TYR A 95 2.59 7.25 -5.64
CA TYR A 95 2.32 8.32 -4.67
C TYR A 95 3.49 9.31 -4.58
N ILE A 96 4.72 8.81 -4.45
CA ILE A 96 5.94 9.62 -4.39
C ILE A 96 6.13 10.44 -5.66
N GLU A 97 5.93 9.84 -6.83
CA GLU A 97 6.01 10.52 -8.13
C GLU A 97 4.96 11.63 -8.26
N ASP A 98 3.70 11.31 -7.97
CA ASP A 98 2.56 12.22 -8.12
C ASP A 98 2.62 13.40 -7.11
N ASN A 99 3.21 13.20 -5.93
CA ASN A 99 3.33 14.22 -4.87
C ASN A 99 4.71 14.90 -4.82
N GLY A 100 5.64 14.54 -5.71
CA GLY A 100 6.97 15.14 -5.77
C GLY A 100 7.82 14.88 -4.53
N VAL A 101 7.60 13.75 -3.84
CA VAL A 101 8.37 13.36 -2.65
C VAL A 101 9.76 12.90 -3.10
N SER A 102 10.81 13.46 -2.51
CA SER A 102 12.18 13.01 -2.79
C SER A 102 12.53 11.83 -1.88
N TYR A 103 12.31 10.61 -2.36
CA TYR A 103 12.58 9.38 -1.61
C TYR A 103 13.56 8.47 -2.36
N ASN A 104 14.51 7.88 -1.64
CA ASN A 104 15.46 6.91 -2.18
C ASN A 104 15.07 5.52 -1.69
N PHE A 105 14.47 4.72 -2.57
CA PHE A 105 14.12 3.35 -2.23
C PHE A 105 15.34 2.50 -1.85
N PRO A 106 15.22 1.62 -0.85
CA PRO A 106 16.26 0.65 -0.52
C PRO A 106 16.55 -0.27 -1.71
N ARG A 107 17.80 -0.73 -1.83
CA ARG A 107 18.35 -1.37 -3.06
C ARG A 107 18.49 -2.88 -2.98
#